data_AF-A0AAP4V116-F1
#
_entry.id   AF-A0AAP4V116-F1
#
_cell.length_a   1.000
_cell.length_b   1.000
_cell.length_c   1.000
_cell.angle_alpha   90.00
_cell.angle_beta   90.00
_cell.angle_gamma   90.00
#
_symmetry.space_group_name_H-M   'P 1'
#
loop_
_entity.id
_entity.type
_entity.pdbx_description
1 polymer ?
#
loop_
_entity_poly.entity_id
_entity_poly.type
_entity_poly.pdbx_seq_one_letter_code
_entity_poly.pdbx_strand_id
1 'polypeptide(L)'
;MGARDIKALRQLIGLSQNEFARLIGVSELTVNRWECGHVQPKLASIKRIESLVGAKNLQVIQSTLIYNMPLLEVAEDIQKRIQAKRCER
;
A
#
# COMPACT_ATOMS: atom_id res chain seq x y z
N MET A 1 3.39 6.79 9.16
CA MET A 1 2.88 5.85 8.14
C MET A 1 3.60 4.53 8.34
N GLY A 2 2.87 3.51 8.77
CA GLY A 2 3.38 2.16 9.04
C GLY A 2 3.38 1.26 7.80
N ALA A 3 3.94 0.06 7.97
CA ALA A 3 4.04 -0.96 6.91
C ALA A 3 2.70 -1.30 6.26
N ARG A 4 1.67 -1.49 7.10
CA ARG A 4 0.30 -1.83 6.67
C ARG A 4 -0.34 -0.70 5.84
N ASP A 5 -0.13 0.56 6.24
CA ASP A 5 -0.67 1.73 5.53
C ASP A 5 -0.16 1.79 4.09
N ILE A 6 1.13 1.50 3.89
CA ILE A 6 1.79 1.58 2.57
C ILE A 6 1.27 0.48 1.66
N LYS A 7 1.19 -0.75 2.16
CA LYS A 7 0.65 -1.89 1.40
C LYS A 7 -0.82 -1.65 1.03
N ALA A 8 -1.63 -1.21 1.99
CA ALA A 8 -3.05 -0.93 1.79
C ALA A 8 -3.26 0.17 0.75
N LEU A 9 -2.53 1.28 0.88
CA LEU A 9 -2.55 2.37 -0.08
C LEU A 9 -2.19 1.89 -1.48
N ARG A 10 -1.08 1.15 -1.61
CA ARG A 10 -0.61 0.62 -2.91
C ARG A 10 -1.65 -0.30 -3.55
N GLN A 11 -2.24 -1.19 -2.76
CA GLN A 11 -3.28 -2.11 -3.24
C GLN A 11 -4.55 -1.38 -3.65
N LEU A 12 -4.96 -0.36 -2.88
CA LEU A 12 -6.13 0.48 -3.18
C LEU A 12 -6.00 1.16 -4.55
N ILE A 13 -4.82 1.67 -4.87
CA ILE A 13 -4.54 2.31 -6.17
C ILE A 13 -4.13 1.32 -7.27
N GLY A 14 -4.19 0.01 -6.99
CA GLY A 14 -4.03 -1.05 -7.99
C GLY A 14 -2.62 -1.25 -8.52
N LEU A 15 -1.58 -0.85 -7.78
CA LEU A 15 -0.19 -0.92 -8.25
C LEU A 15 0.58 -2.14 -7.70
N SER A 16 1.49 -2.68 -8.51
CA SER A 16 2.54 -3.60 -8.03
C SER A 16 3.59 -2.86 -7.18
N GLN A 17 4.39 -3.60 -6.41
CA GLN A 17 5.49 -3.00 -5.63
C GLN A 17 6.50 -2.27 -6.54
N ASN A 18 6.78 -2.82 -7.72
CA ASN A 18 7.68 -2.24 -8.71
C ASN A 18 7.14 -0.93 -9.29
N GLU A 19 5.87 -0.90 -9.72
CA GLU A 19 5.25 0.31 -10.26
C GLU A 19 5.17 1.42 -9.23
N PHE A 20 4.79 1.07 -8.00
CA PHE A 20 4.75 2.01 -6.88
C PHE A 20 6.14 2.60 -6.59
N ALA A 21 7.16 1.74 -6.53
CA ALA A 21 8.55 2.15 -6.31
C ALA A 21 9.04 3.11 -7.39
N ARG A 22 8.75 2.79 -8.67
CA ARG A 22 9.08 3.63 -9.82
C ARG A 22 8.44 5.02 -9.72
N LEU A 23 7.16 5.09 -9.34
CA LEU A 23 6.43 6.36 -9.24
C LEU A 23 6.94 7.27 -8.12
N ILE A 24 7.39 6.71 -7.00
CA ILE A 24 7.92 7.47 -5.86
C ILE A 24 9.46 7.56 -5.84
N GLY A 25 10.14 7.09 -6.89
CA GLY A 25 11.58 7.20 -7.06
C GLY A 25 12.40 6.45 -6.00
N VAL A 26 12.03 5.20 -5.70
CA VAL A 26 12.80 4.28 -4.83
C VAL A 26 12.93 2.91 -5.50
N SER A 27 13.73 2.00 -4.93
CA SER A 27 13.78 0.62 -5.41
C SER A 27 12.62 -0.22 -4.92
N GLU A 28 12.23 -1.24 -5.68
CA GLU A 28 11.21 -2.23 -5.28
C GLU A 28 11.58 -2.89 -3.93
N LEU A 29 12.86 -3.22 -3.71
CA LEU A 29 13.36 -3.73 -2.44
C LEU A 29 13.09 -2.78 -1.27
N THR A 30 13.14 -1.46 -1.50
CA THR A 30 12.82 -0.47 -0.46
C THR A 30 11.35 -0.56 -0.07
N VAL A 31 10.45 -0.66 -1.06
CA VAL A 31 9.01 -0.84 -0.83
C VAL A 31 8.74 -2.16 -0.11
N ASN A 32 9.38 -3.25 -0.53
CA ASN A 32 9.26 -4.55 0.12
C ASN A 32 9.63 -4.48 1.61
N ARG A 33 10.78 -3.86 1.95
CA ARG A 33 11.21 -3.67 3.35
C ARG A 33 10.23 -2.84 4.16
N TRP A 34 9.59 -1.85 3.54
CA TRP A 34 8.54 -1.06 4.20
C TRP A 34 7.29 -1.89 4.47
N GLU A 35 6.78 -2.62 3.47
CA GLU A 35 5.56 -3.42 3.60
C GLU A 35 5.72 -4.62 4.54
N CYS A 36 6.94 -5.15 4.66
CA CYS A 36 7.29 -6.19 5.64
C CYS A 36 7.57 -5.63 7.05
N GLY A 37 7.60 -4.30 7.23
CA GLY A 37 7.87 -3.66 8.52
C GLY A 37 9.33 -3.72 8.98
N HIS A 38 10.25 -4.12 8.11
CA HIS A 38 11.68 -4.15 8.43
C HIS A 38 12.29 -2.75 8.57
N VAL A 39 11.77 -1.77 7.80
CA VAL A 39 12.24 -0.39 7.83
C VAL A 39 11.04 0.54 7.66
N GLN A 40 11.01 1.67 8.37
CA GLN A 40 9.98 2.69 8.14
C GLN A 40 10.42 3.69 7.05
N PRO A 41 9.49 4.20 6.21
CA PRO A 41 9.82 5.26 5.26
C PRO A 41 10.24 6.54 5.98
N LYS A 42 11.28 7.18 5.47
CA LYS A 42 11.71 8.51 5.96
C LYS A 42 10.71 9.57 5.51
N LEU A 43 10.72 10.73 6.17
CA LEU A 43 9.86 11.86 5.82
C LEU A 43 9.93 12.23 4.32
N ALA A 44 11.12 12.19 3.72
CA ALA A 44 11.28 12.44 2.29
C ALA A 44 10.48 11.44 1.42
N SER A 45 10.48 10.16 1.78
CA SER A 45 9.69 9.13 1.10
C SER A 45 8.19 9.32 1.31
N ILE A 46 7.78 9.68 2.53
CA ILE A 46 6.37 9.99 2.83
C ILE A 46 5.88 11.16 1.97
N LYS A 47 6.68 12.22 1.81
CA LYS A 47 6.35 13.35 0.93
C LYS A 47 6.21 12.94 -0.54
N ARG A 48 7.01 11.98 -1.03
CA ARG A 48 6.86 11.47 -2.39
C ARG A 48 5.58 10.67 -2.57
N ILE A 49 5.21 9.87 -1.58
CA ILE A 49 3.92 9.15 -1.56
C ILE A 49 2.77 10.16 -1.53
N GLU A 50 2.86 11.20 -0.70
CA GLU A 50 1.88 12.28 -0.64
C GLU A 50 1.77 13.03 -1.97
N SER A 51 2.89 13.30 -2.65
CA SER A 51 2.89 13.92 -3.96
C SER A 51 2.25 13.06 -5.04
N LEU A 52 2.39 11.73 -4.96
CA LEU A 52 1.76 10.79 -5.91
C LEU A 52 0.25 10.72 -5.71
N VAL A 53 -0.20 10.67 -4.45
CA VAL A 53 -1.60 10.40 -4.09
C VAL A 53 -2.42 11.68 -3.95
N GLY A 54 -1.78 12.78 -3.59
CA GLY A 54 -2.37 14.05 -3.20
C GLY A 54 -2.70 14.09 -1.70
N ALA A 55 -2.33 15.19 -1.03
CA ALA A 55 -2.48 15.36 0.41
C ALA A 55 -3.92 15.12 0.91
N LYS A 56 -4.93 15.65 0.19
CA LYS A 56 -6.35 15.48 0.53
C LYS A 56 -6.79 14.02 0.43
N ASN A 57 -6.40 13.32 -0.63
CA ASN A 57 -6.71 11.90 -0.82
C ASN A 57 -6.00 11.05 0.23
N LEU A 58 -4.73 11.35 0.52
CA LEU A 58 -3.96 10.65 1.54
C LEU A 58 -4.58 10.85 2.92
N GLN A 59 -5.04 12.06 3.26
CA GLN A 59 -5.75 12.34 4.51
C GLN A 59 -7.05 11.53 4.62
N VAL A 60 -7.85 11.45 3.54
CA VAL A 60 -9.06 10.62 3.50
C VAL A 60 -8.70 9.15 3.68
N ILE A 61 -7.74 8.63 2.92
CA ILE A 61 -7.25 7.25 3.03
C ILE A 61 -6.77 6.95 4.45
N GLN A 62 -5.99 7.85 5.05
CA GLN A 62 -5.57 7.69 6.44
C GLN A 62 -6.77 7.70 7.40
N SER A 63 -7.73 8.62 7.22
CA SER A 63 -8.92 8.67 8.08
C SER A 63 -9.87 7.46 7.92
N THR A 64 -9.99 6.90 6.71
CA THR A 64 -10.93 5.82 6.36
C THR A 64 -10.34 4.42 6.53
N LEU A 65 -9.05 4.22 6.19
CA LEU A 65 -8.36 2.93 6.32
C LEU A 65 -7.60 2.75 7.64
N ILE A 66 -7.12 3.82 8.28
CA ILE A 66 -6.23 3.71 9.46
C ILE A 66 -6.99 3.79 10.80
N TYR A 67 -8.23 4.30 10.81
CA TYR A 67 -9.05 4.36 12.04
C TYR A 67 -10.33 3.50 12.03
N ASN A 68 -10.72 2.88 10.91
CA ASN A 68 -11.82 1.92 10.88
C ASN A 68 -11.42 0.66 10.10
N MET A 69 -11.04 -0.35 10.88
CA MET A 69 -10.42 -1.61 10.47
C MET A 69 -11.16 -2.58 9.51
N PRO A 70 -12.46 -2.51 9.15
CA PRO A 70 -13.09 -3.62 8.41
C PRO A 70 -12.68 -3.82 6.93
N LEU A 71 -12.36 -2.75 6.18
CA LEU A 71 -12.36 -2.84 4.71
C LEU A 71 -11.12 -3.55 4.12
N LEU A 72 -9.96 -3.40 4.75
CA LEU A 72 -8.72 -4.01 4.26
C LEU A 72 -8.70 -5.53 4.49
N GLU A 73 -9.20 -5.99 5.63
CA GLU A 73 -9.33 -7.42 5.92
C GLU A 73 -10.23 -8.12 4.90
N VAL A 74 -11.35 -7.48 4.53
CA VAL A 74 -12.25 -7.97 3.49
C VAL A 74 -11.56 -8.02 2.12
N ALA A 75 -10.79 -6.99 1.74
CA ALA A 75 -10.07 -6.96 0.47
C ALA A 75 -9.00 -8.07 0.37
N GLU A 76 -8.26 -8.33 1.45
CA GLU A 76 -7.27 -9.42 1.49
C GLU A 76 -7.93 -10.80 1.39
N ASP A 77 -9.08 -11.02 2.05
CA ASP A 77 -9.84 -12.27 1.93
C ASP A 77 -10.33 -12.49 0.48
N ILE A 78 -10.89 -11.46 -0.16
CA ILE A 78 -11.37 -11.52 -1.54
C ILE A 78 -10.22 -11.88 -2.50
N GLN A 79 -9.05 -11.25 -2.35
CA GLN A 79 -7.90 -11.53 -3.20
C GLN A 79 -7.40 -12.98 -3.05
N LYS A 80 -7.33 -13.50 -1.82
CA LYS A 80 -6.96 -14.91 -1.57
C LYS A 80 -7.91 -15.87 -2.27
N ARG A 81 -9.23 -15.61 -2.22
CA ARG A 81 -10.24 -16.44 -2.90
C ARG A 81 -10.08 -16.39 -4.42
N ILE A 82 -9.83 -15.21 -5.00
CA ILE A 82 -9.60 -15.04 -6.43
C ILE A 82 -8.35 -15.82 -6.87
N GLN A 83 -7.27 -15.75 -6.11
CA GLN A 83 -6.03 -16.49 -6.41
C GLN A 83 -6.24 -18.01 -6.34
N ALA A 84 -6.91 -18.51 -5.29
CA ALA A 84 -7.23 -19.93 -5.18
C ALA A 84 -8.03 -20.43 -6.39
N LYS A 85 -9.04 -19.68 -6.84
CA LYS A 85 -9.84 -20.02 -8.03
C LYS A 85 -9.05 -19.99 -9.34
N ARG A 86 -7.97 -19.23 -9.42
CA ARG A 86 -7.10 -19.16 -10.61
C ARG A 86 -6.12 -20.35 -10.67
N CYS A 87 -5.73 -20.93 -9.54
CA CYS A 87 -4.86 -22.12 -9.48
C CYS A 87 -5.61 -23.44 -9.67
N GLU A 88 -6.95 -23.44 -9.59
CA GLU A 88 -7.80 -24.62 -9.82
C GLU A 88 -8.05 -24.94 -11.31
N ARG A 89 -7.52 -24.14 -12.24
CA ARG A 89 -7.58 -24.34 -13.70
C ARG A 89 -6.22 -24.75 -14.25
#